data_AF-A0A2C7ACA1-F1
#
_entry.id   AF-A0A2C7ACA1-F1
#
_cell.length_a   1.000
_cell.length_b   1.000
_cell.length_c   1.000
_cell.angle_alpha   90.00
_cell.angle_beta   90.00
_cell.angle_gamma   90.00
#
_symmetry.space_group_name_H-M   'P 1'
#
loop_
_entity.id
_entity.type
_entity.pdbx_description
1 polymer ?
#
loop_
_entity_poly.entity_id
_entity_poly.type
_entity_poly.pdbx_seq_one_letter_code
_entity_poly.pdbx_strand_id
1 'polypeptide(L)'
;MPDANQPTGVLAALPALEEAAEALAHKAARLRVALAERERRVAALEQQLAQTEARLLLEMMHSEGLAAQATELAAIGTEAANIPTGTHYADGTPKTRLTLVYERAFDAKGRELGVEQPETFRAD
;
A
#
# COMPACT_ATOMS: atom_id res chain seq x y z
N MET A 1 -35.49 -45.15 -59.53
CA MET A 1 -35.06 -45.04 -58.12
C MET A 1 -34.17 -43.81 -58.02
N PRO A 2 -34.67 -42.63 -57.65
CA PRO A 2 -33.80 -41.47 -57.48
C PRO A 2 -33.18 -41.53 -56.08
N ASP A 3 -31.86 -41.64 -56.04
CA ASP A 3 -31.08 -41.52 -54.82
C ASP A 3 -31.04 -40.03 -54.46
N ALA A 4 -31.89 -39.64 -53.52
CA ALA A 4 -31.94 -38.30 -52.95
C ALA A 4 -30.75 -38.13 -52.01
N ASN A 5 -29.56 -37.93 -52.58
CA ASN A 5 -28.39 -37.50 -51.84
C ASN A 5 -28.69 -36.10 -51.29
N GLN A 6 -29.01 -36.03 -50.00
CA GLN A 6 -29.38 -34.84 -49.26
C GLN A 6 -28.13 -34.00 -48.93
N PRO A 7 -27.87 -32.85 -49.57
CA PRO A 7 -26.90 -31.87 -49.09
C PRO A 7 -27.40 -31.09 -47.85
N THR A 8 -28.53 -31.48 -47.26
CA THR A 8 -29.26 -30.71 -46.25
C THR A 8 -28.62 -30.72 -44.87
N GLY A 9 -27.76 -31.69 -44.52
CA GLY A 9 -27.18 -31.78 -43.17
C GLY A 9 -26.19 -30.67 -42.83
N VAL A 10 -25.38 -30.22 -43.79
CA VAL A 10 -24.34 -29.21 -43.57
C VAL A 10 -24.90 -27.79 -43.69
N LEU A 11 -25.73 -27.52 -44.70
CA LEU A 11 -26.36 -26.21 -44.89
C LEU A 11 -27.38 -25.87 -43.78
N ALA A 12 -28.04 -26.87 -43.18
CA ALA A 12 -28.93 -26.65 -42.03
C ALA A 12 -28.20 -26.44 -40.69
N ALA A 13 -26.93 -26.85 -40.59
CA ALA A 13 -26.11 -26.70 -39.37
C ALA A 13 -25.39 -25.35 -39.29
N LEU A 14 -25.19 -24.66 -40.41
CA LEU A 14 -24.57 -23.32 -40.48
C LEU A 14 -25.22 -22.28 -39.55
N PRO A 15 -26.55 -22.07 -39.54
CA PRO A 15 -27.16 -21.06 -38.67
C PRO A 15 -26.97 -21.37 -37.18
N ALA A 16 -27.00 -22.64 -36.79
CA ALA A 16 -26.75 -23.04 -35.40
C ALA A 16 -25.28 -22.82 -34.98
N LEU A 17 -24.34 -23.02 -35.91
CA LEU A 17 -22.92 -22.72 -35.70
C LEU A 17 -22.67 -21.21 -35.60
N GLU A 18 -23.35 -20.40 -36.43
CA GLU A 18 -23.30 -18.94 -36.37
C GLU A 18 -23.84 -18.43 -35.03
N GLU A 19 -25.01 -18.91 -34.58
CA GLU A 19 -25.59 -18.56 -33.28
C GLU A 19 -24.67 -18.94 -32.11
N ALA A 20 -24.05 -20.13 -32.18
CA ALA A 20 -23.08 -20.56 -31.17
C ALA A 20 -21.81 -19.70 -31.18
N ALA A 21 -21.32 -19.30 -32.36
CA ALA A 21 -20.17 -18.42 -32.51
C ALA A 21 -20.46 -17.02 -31.96
N GLU A 22 -21.66 -16.48 -32.23
CA GLU A 22 -22.11 -15.22 -31.66
C GLU A 22 -22.23 -15.31 -30.13
N ALA A 23 -22.85 -16.36 -29.59
CA ALA A 23 -22.97 -16.55 -28.15
C ALA A 23 -21.60 -16.64 -27.46
N LEU A 24 -20.64 -17.32 -28.09
CA LEU A 24 -19.26 -17.39 -27.61
C LEU A 24 -18.56 -16.03 -27.67
N ALA A 25 -18.73 -15.26 -28.75
CA ALA A 25 -18.18 -13.92 -28.89
C ALA A 25 -18.72 -12.98 -27.81
N HIS A 26 -20.02 -13.02 -27.54
CA HIS A 26 -20.65 -12.26 -26.45
C HIS A 26 -20.11 -12.67 -25.08
N LYS A 27 -19.95 -13.97 -24.83
CA LYS A 27 -19.35 -14.47 -23.57
C LYS A 27 -17.90 -14.00 -23.43
N ALA A 28 -17.10 -14.07 -24.49
CA ALA A 28 -15.72 -13.60 -24.49
C ALA A 28 -15.62 -12.09 -24.23
N ALA A 29 -16.51 -11.29 -24.84
CA ALA A 29 -16.57 -9.85 -24.58
C ALA A 29 -16.88 -9.54 -23.11
N ARG A 30 -17.86 -10.22 -22.51
CA ARG A 30 -18.19 -10.06 -21.08
C ARG A 30 -17.02 -10.44 -20.17
N LEU A 31 -16.34 -11.56 -20.46
CA LEU A 31 -15.18 -11.99 -19.68
C LEU A 31 -14.01 -11.01 -19.78
N ARG A 32 -13.77 -10.41 -20.95
CA ARG A 32 -12.76 -9.37 -21.12
C ARG A 32 -13.05 -8.13 -20.29
N VAL A 33 -14.32 -7.69 -20.26
CA VAL A 33 -14.73 -6.56 -19.43
C VAL A 33 -14.53 -6.88 -17.95
N ALA A 34 -14.97 -8.06 -17.50
CA ALA A 34 -14.81 -8.49 -16.11
C ALA A 34 -13.33 -8.63 -15.70
N LEU A 35 -12.48 -9.13 -16.60
CA LEU A 35 -11.04 -9.22 -16.38
C LEU A 35 -10.42 -7.83 -16.21
N ALA A 36 -10.72 -6.90 -17.11
CA ALA A 36 -10.22 -5.53 -17.04
C ALA A 36 -10.67 -4.80 -15.75
N GLU A 37 -11.90 -5.04 -15.30
CA GLU A 37 -12.38 -4.50 -14.02
C GLU A 37 -11.61 -5.11 -12.83
N ARG A 38 -11.37 -6.42 -12.86
CA ARG A 38 -10.60 -7.10 -11.81
C ARG A 38 -9.16 -6.61 -11.75
N GLU A 39 -8.50 -6.42 -12.90
CA GLU A 39 -7.15 -5.87 -12.98
C GLU A 39 -7.08 -4.45 -12.38
N ARG A 40 -8.03 -3.58 -12.70
CA ARG A 40 -8.12 -2.24 -12.09
C ARG A 40 -8.29 -2.31 -10.58
N ARG A 41 -9.13 -3.23 -10.10
CA ARG A 41 -9.35 -3.41 -8.66
C ARG A 41 -8.10 -3.93 -7.94
N VAL A 42 -7.37 -4.85 -8.56
CA VAL A 42 -6.09 -5.35 -8.02
C VAL A 42 -5.09 -4.21 -7.91
N ALA A 43 -4.89 -3.43 -8.98
CA ALA A 43 -3.98 -2.29 -8.96
C ALA A 43 -4.35 -1.25 -7.89
N ALA A 44 -5.65 -0.97 -7.71
CA ALA A 44 -6.12 -0.06 -6.68
C ALA A 44 -5.84 -0.58 -5.25
N LEU A 45 -6.05 -1.89 -5.02
CA LEU A 45 -5.78 -2.51 -3.73
C LEU A 45 -4.28 -2.57 -3.41
N GLU A 46 -3.45 -2.86 -4.39
CA GLU A 46 -1.99 -2.84 -4.25
C GLU A 46 -1.50 -1.43 -3.86
N GLN A 47 -2.04 -0.39 -4.49
CA GLN A 47 -1.74 0.99 -4.13
C GLN A 47 -2.18 1.32 -2.70
N GLN A 48 -3.39 0.91 -2.30
CA GLN A 48 -3.88 1.13 -0.94
C GLN A 48 -3.06 0.38 0.11
N LEU A 49 -2.63 -0.85 -0.21
CA LEU A 49 -1.77 -1.64 0.66
C LEU A 49 -0.43 -0.93 0.87
N ALA A 50 0.25 -0.52 -0.21
CA ALA A 50 1.52 0.20 -0.12
C ALA A 50 1.41 1.50 0.70
N GLN A 51 0.32 2.25 0.56
CA GLN A 51 0.06 3.45 1.36
C GLN A 51 -0.15 3.13 2.84
N THR A 52 -0.86 2.04 3.13
CA THR A 52 -1.16 1.62 4.50
C THR A 52 0.09 1.09 5.20
N GLU A 53 0.90 0.32 4.49
CA GLU A 53 2.19 -0.18 4.98
C GLU A 53 3.16 0.96 5.30
N ALA A 54 3.28 1.94 4.39
CA ALA A 54 4.10 3.13 4.62
C ALA A 54 3.64 3.92 5.85
N ARG A 55 2.32 4.08 6.02
CA ARG A 55 1.76 4.74 7.21
C ARG A 55 2.05 3.95 8.48
N LEU A 56 1.84 2.63 8.45
CA LEU A 56 2.07 1.77 9.62
C LEU A 56 3.54 1.84 10.07
N LEU A 57 4.49 1.79 9.13
CA LEU A 57 5.92 1.93 9.43
C LEU A 57 6.21 3.24 10.18
N LEU A 58 5.67 4.36 9.68
CA LEU A 58 5.84 5.66 10.31
C LEU A 58 5.25 5.72 11.73
N GLU A 59 4.03 5.20 11.91
CA GLU A 59 3.37 5.15 13.22
C GLU A 59 4.13 4.27 14.23
N MET A 60 4.72 3.16 13.78
CA MET A 60 5.57 2.32 14.63
C MET A 60 6.82 3.07 15.09
N MET A 61 7.45 3.85 14.21
CA MET A 61 8.59 4.68 14.54
C MET A 61 8.21 5.79 15.54
N HIS A 62 7.09 6.49 15.32
CA HIS A 62 6.56 7.49 16.25
C HIS A 62 6.26 6.89 17.63
N SER A 63 5.61 5.72 17.66
CA SER A 63 5.24 5.04 18.90
C SER A 63 6.46 4.71 19.75
N GLU A 64 7.54 4.23 19.13
CA GLU A 64 8.81 3.95 19.83
C GLU A 64 9.45 5.24 20.36
N GLY A 65 9.48 6.30 19.56
CA GLY A 65 9.99 7.61 19.99
C GLY A 65 9.24 8.17 21.20
N LEU A 66 7.91 8.09 21.18
CA LEU A 66 7.05 8.56 22.27
C LEU A 66 7.19 7.70 23.53
N ALA A 67 7.33 6.38 23.38
CA ALA A 67 7.57 5.47 24.50
C ALA A 67 8.91 5.78 25.20
N ALA A 68 9.95 6.06 24.42
CA ALA A 68 11.26 6.47 24.95
C ALA A 68 11.17 7.82 25.68
N GLN A 69 10.46 8.81 25.14
CA GLN A 69 10.21 10.08 25.82
C GLN A 69 9.47 9.90 27.15
N ALA A 70 8.40 9.10 27.15
CA ALA A 70 7.62 8.84 28.36
C ALA A 70 8.48 8.18 29.45
N THR A 71 9.35 7.24 29.06
CA THR A 71 10.30 6.58 29.97
C THR A 71 11.31 7.57 30.54
N GLU A 72 11.90 8.41 29.68
CA GLU A 72 12.86 9.44 30.12
C GLU A 72 12.19 10.44 31.06
N LEU A 73 10.99 10.91 30.70
CA LEU A 73 10.23 11.85 31.51
C LEU A 73 9.91 11.30 32.90
N ALA A 74 9.54 10.02 32.98
CA ALA A 74 9.32 9.33 34.25
C ALA A 74 10.62 9.19 35.08
N ALA A 75 11.77 9.08 34.43
CA ALA A 75 13.06 8.90 35.10
C ALA A 75 13.66 10.20 35.65
N ILE A 76 13.57 11.31 34.90
CA ILE A 76 14.26 12.57 35.25
C ILE A 76 13.32 13.72 35.61
N GLY A 77 12.02 13.56 35.40
CA GLY A 77 11.02 14.61 35.63
C GLY A 77 11.00 15.70 34.55
N THR A 78 9.89 16.45 34.52
CA THR A 78 9.59 17.46 33.47
C THR A 78 10.60 18.59 33.38
N GLU A 79 11.10 19.10 34.51
CA GLU A 79 12.03 20.23 34.53
C GLU A 79 13.37 19.88 33.87
N ALA A 80 13.96 18.73 34.24
CA ALA A 80 15.23 18.29 33.67
C ALA A 80 15.11 17.86 32.20
N ALA A 81 13.93 17.36 31.81
CA ALA A 81 13.67 16.88 30.47
C ALA A 81 13.54 18.01 29.42
N ASN A 82 13.13 19.20 29.85
CA ASN A 82 12.97 20.39 29.01
C ASN A 82 14.25 21.24 28.86
N ILE A 83 15.37 20.80 29.44
CA ILE A 83 16.64 21.54 29.33
C ILE A 83 17.10 21.54 27.86
N PRO A 84 17.42 22.72 27.27
CA PRO A 84 18.01 22.81 25.95
C PRO A 84 19.36 22.09 25.87
N THR A 85 19.58 21.38 24.76
CA THR A 85 20.78 20.53 24.56
C THR A 85 21.90 21.24 23.81
N GLY A 86 21.68 22.49 23.40
CA GLY A 86 22.58 23.25 22.52
C GLY A 86 22.45 22.88 21.03
N THR A 87 21.68 21.83 20.70
CA THR A 87 21.28 21.53 19.32
C THR A 87 19.99 22.28 18.96
N HIS A 88 19.80 22.55 17.67
CA HIS A 88 18.67 23.33 17.18
C HIS A 88 18.02 22.61 15.99
N TYR A 89 16.73 22.85 15.83
CA TYR A 89 15.95 22.56 14.64
C TYR A 89 16.38 23.47 13.48
N ALA A 90 15.89 23.19 12.26
CA ALA A 90 16.25 23.97 11.07
C ALA A 90 15.75 25.43 11.16
N ASP A 91 14.66 25.66 11.89
CA ASP A 91 14.10 26.99 12.18
C ASP A 91 14.84 27.75 13.29
N GLY A 92 15.83 27.13 13.94
CA GLY A 92 16.60 27.70 15.05
C GLY A 92 15.97 27.49 16.43
N THR A 93 14.87 26.75 16.55
CA THR A 93 14.29 26.35 17.83
C THR A 93 15.25 25.38 18.56
N PRO A 94 15.57 25.59 19.85
CA PRO A 94 16.46 24.70 20.57
C PRO A 94 15.80 23.34 20.84
N LYS A 95 16.52 22.27 20.56
CA LYS A 95 16.09 20.90 20.89
C LYS A 95 16.30 20.63 22.37
N THR A 96 15.29 20.02 22.98
CA THR A 96 15.35 19.57 24.38
C THR A 96 15.96 18.18 24.51
N ARG A 97 16.23 17.75 25.74
CA ARG A 97 16.65 16.38 26.01
C ARG A 97 15.60 15.35 25.55
N LEU A 98 14.31 15.63 25.75
CA LEU A 98 13.22 14.76 25.27
C LEU A 98 13.21 14.64 23.75
N THR A 99 13.48 15.73 23.04
CA THR A 99 13.58 15.71 21.57
C THR A 99 14.68 14.72 21.14
N LEU A 100 15.87 14.79 21.74
CA LEU A 100 16.97 13.90 21.36
C LEU A 100 16.69 12.43 21.68
N VAL A 101 16.04 12.15 22.82
CA VAL A 101 15.63 10.78 23.18
C VAL A 101 14.63 10.22 22.17
N TYR A 102 13.64 11.04 21.81
CA TYR A 102 12.66 10.70 20.78
C TYR A 102 13.33 10.36 19.45
N GLU A 103 14.15 11.29 18.92
CA GLU A 103 14.77 11.15 17.61
C GLU A 103 15.64 9.90 17.56
N ARG A 104 16.42 9.64 18.61
CA ARG A 104 17.26 8.46 18.68
C ARG A 104 16.46 7.15 18.64
N ALA A 105 15.35 7.08 19.37
CA ALA A 105 14.50 5.89 19.43
C ALA A 105 13.72 5.70 18.11
N PHE A 106 13.20 6.78 17.55
CA PHE A 106 12.55 6.81 16.24
C PHE A 106 13.49 6.31 15.13
N ASP A 107 14.70 6.86 15.05
CA ASP A 107 15.69 6.49 14.04
C ASP A 107 16.19 5.06 14.23
N ALA A 108 16.34 4.61 15.48
CA ALA A 108 16.68 3.22 15.79
C ALA A 108 15.59 2.26 15.31
N LYS A 109 14.31 2.59 15.56
CA LYS A 109 13.19 1.77 15.12
C LYS A 109 13.08 1.73 13.59
N GLY A 110 13.27 2.86 12.93
CA GLY A 110 13.27 2.91 11.47
C GLY A 110 14.34 2.02 10.85
N ARG A 111 15.56 2.04 11.37
CA ARG A 111 16.62 1.12 10.92
C ARG A 111 16.30 -0.35 11.19
N GLU A 112 15.69 -0.67 12.33
CA GLU A 112 15.21 -2.03 12.64
C GLU A 112 14.15 -2.51 11.63
N LEU A 113 13.28 -1.61 11.18
CA LEU A 113 12.24 -1.86 10.19
C LEU A 113 12.76 -1.83 8.73
N GLY A 114 14.06 -1.61 8.52
CA GLY A 114 14.68 -1.57 7.20
C GLY A 114 14.55 -0.23 6.45
N VAL A 115 14.18 0.85 7.15
CA VAL A 115 14.19 2.21 6.59
C VAL A 115 15.63 2.73 6.55
N GLU A 116 16.13 3.08 5.36
CA GLU A 116 17.53 3.52 5.17
C GLU A 116 17.82 4.88 5.82
N GLN A 117 16.88 5.83 5.71
CA GLN A 117 17.02 7.21 6.20
C GLN A 117 15.80 7.59 7.04
N PRO A 118 15.64 7.03 8.25
CA PRO A 118 14.48 7.33 9.09
C PRO A 118 14.40 8.80 9.50
N GLU A 119 15.53 9.49 9.61
CA GLU A 119 15.63 10.90 9.98
C GLU A 119 14.97 11.87 8.99
N THR A 120 14.61 11.44 7.79
CA THR A 120 13.86 12.27 6.82
C THR A 120 12.35 12.27 7.09
N PHE A 121 11.87 11.39 7.97
CA PHE A 121 10.44 11.23 8.28
C PHE A 121 10.02 11.90 9.59
N ARG A 122 10.98 12.37 10.39
CA ARG A 122 10.70 13.19 11.57
C ARG A 122 10.40 14.64 11.16
N ALA A 123 9.64 15.34 12.00
CA ALA A 123 9.47 16.78 11.87
C ALA A 123 10.78 17.48 12.30
N ASP A 124 11.34 18.28 11.39
CA ASP A 124 12.52 19.14 11.59
C ASP A 124 12.19 20.47 12.27
#